data_AF-A0AAU6ZS85-F1
#
_entry.id   AF-A0AAU6ZS85-F1
#
_cell.length_a   1.000
_cell.length_b   1.000
_cell.length_c   1.000
_cell.angle_alpha   90.00
_cell.angle_beta   90.00
_cell.angle_gamma   90.00
#
_symmetry.space_group_name_H-M   'P 1'
#
loop_
_entity.id
_entity.type
_entity.pdbx_description
1 polymer ?
#
loop_
_entity_poly.entity_id
_entity_poly.type
_entity_poly.pdbx_seq_one_letter_code
_entity_poly.pdbx_strand_id
1 'polypeptide(L)'
;MTSTFLLLGAHGDLTRRFLLPALAHLQRDELLPLDVSVVAVGRRDGDDDAFRQVAAAALQEHAAHLDPVDRAALCSRLRYAVADVGCAAELRPLMQRADGPLIIYLALPHTLFAATITALSEVGLPAGSRLVVEKPFGTDLAGARRLNQLVDALLPEDAVFRVDHFLTMQSVLDLLGLRFANRIFEPIWHAGHVERVDIIWEETLALEDRAGYYDSAGALRDMLQNHLLQLLCLIAMEPPTSLGERDLRDRKAEVLRATHPPTSGQMDERTRRGRYTAGMVDGRALPSYADEPGVDPDRGTETFAEVTLTVDNWRWSGVPFTLRAGKALAQNRREIAITFREVPHLTFGANRPAHPNVLRLSLDPDSIAIEVNVSAAGRPFELAPATLGAQFAPPDLPTYAHLLAAVFAGDPTLSLRGDEAEEAWRVMEPILGAWAAGGAPLQDYPAGSVGPTHKTPTD
;
A
#
# COMPACT_ATOMS: atom_id res chain seq x y z
N MET A 1 20.95 -23.91 10.10
CA MET A 1 21.99 -23.29 9.25
C MET A 1 21.81 -21.81 9.44
N THR A 2 22.85 -21.08 9.87
CA THR A 2 22.75 -19.63 10.10
C THR A 2 22.41 -18.93 8.80
N SER A 3 21.38 -18.08 8.79
CA SER A 3 21.03 -17.23 7.65
C SER A 3 21.51 -15.80 7.89
N THR A 4 21.73 -15.04 6.82
CA THR A 4 22.18 -13.65 6.94
C THR A 4 21.16 -12.71 6.32
N PHE A 5 20.65 -11.78 7.12
CA PHE A 5 19.81 -10.68 6.66
C PHE A 5 20.69 -9.50 6.24
N LEU A 6 20.77 -9.24 4.93
CA LEU A 6 21.51 -8.12 4.35
C LEU A 6 20.55 -6.95 4.11
N LEU A 7 20.64 -5.93 4.96
CA LEU A 7 19.86 -4.70 4.84
C LEU A 7 20.62 -3.67 4.01
N LEU A 8 20.33 -3.60 2.72
CA LEU A 8 20.99 -2.68 1.80
C LEU A 8 20.32 -1.30 1.90
N GLY A 9 21.06 -0.27 2.32
CA GLY A 9 20.51 1.05 2.62
C GLY A 9 20.46 1.38 4.11
N ALA A 10 21.54 1.04 4.84
CA ALA A 10 21.66 1.17 6.30
C ALA A 10 21.24 2.54 6.87
N HIS A 11 21.51 3.62 6.14
CA HIS A 11 21.28 5.00 6.59
C HIS A 11 20.02 5.65 5.97
N GLY A 12 19.21 4.87 5.25
CA GLY A 12 17.98 5.36 4.62
C GLY A 12 16.87 5.65 5.64
N ASP A 13 15.93 6.51 5.25
CA ASP A 13 14.76 6.86 6.07
C ASP A 13 13.90 5.62 6.40
N LEU A 14 13.64 4.76 5.40
CA LEU A 14 12.92 3.50 5.57
C LEU A 14 13.54 2.61 6.66
N THR A 15 14.87 2.47 6.61
CA THR A 15 15.63 1.69 7.60
C THR A 15 15.45 2.24 9.00
N ARG A 16 15.61 3.56 9.18
CA ARG A 16 15.53 4.22 10.49
C ARG A 16 14.11 4.20 11.06
N ARG A 17 13.12 4.55 10.25
CA ARG A 17 11.74 4.78 10.71
C ARG A 17 10.88 3.53 10.78
N PHE A 18 11.18 2.51 9.98
CA PHE A 18 10.32 1.33 9.87
C PHE A 18 11.06 0.01 10.11
N LEU A 19 12.18 -0.24 9.44
CA LEU A 19 12.82 -1.58 9.48
C LEU A 19 13.53 -1.85 10.81
N LEU A 20 14.28 -0.89 11.35
CA LEU A 20 14.91 -1.05 12.67
C LEU A 20 13.85 -1.19 13.78
N PRO A 21 12.81 -0.32 13.88
CA PRO A 21 11.70 -0.53 14.79
C PRO A 21 11.02 -1.90 14.63
N ALA A 22 10.76 -2.32 13.39
CA ALA A 22 10.15 -3.63 13.12
C ALA A 22 11.02 -4.79 13.61
N LEU A 23 12.33 -4.76 13.36
CA LEU A 23 13.27 -5.75 13.90
C LEU A 23 13.30 -5.74 15.44
N ALA A 24 13.12 -4.58 16.08
CA ALA A 24 13.12 -4.48 17.54
C ALA A 24 11.85 -5.10 18.14
N HIS A 25 10.71 -4.91 17.49
CA HIS A 25 9.46 -5.62 17.85
C HIS A 25 9.63 -7.14 17.71
N LEU A 26 10.20 -7.61 16.60
CA LEU A 26 10.46 -9.04 16.43
C LEU A 26 11.48 -9.59 17.43
N GLN A 27 12.46 -8.78 17.83
CA GLN A 27 13.43 -9.15 18.87
C GLN A 27 12.77 -9.27 20.25
N ARG A 28 11.88 -8.34 20.62
CA ARG A 28 11.09 -8.39 21.86
C ARG A 28 10.23 -9.64 21.94
N ASP A 29 9.53 -9.96 20.84
CA ASP A 29 8.56 -11.06 20.79
C ASP A 29 9.21 -12.42 20.47
N GLU A 30 10.55 -12.49 20.46
CA GLU A 30 11.33 -13.69 20.12
C GLU A 30 11.02 -14.26 18.72
N LEU A 31 10.49 -13.43 17.82
CA LEU A 31 10.17 -13.76 16.44
C LEU A 31 11.33 -13.51 15.46
N LEU A 32 12.37 -12.78 15.87
CA LEU A 32 13.62 -12.64 15.11
C LEU A 32 14.52 -13.87 15.36
N PRO A 33 14.69 -14.79 14.39
CA PRO A 33 15.38 -16.06 14.64
C PRO A 33 16.80 -15.85 15.17
N LEU A 34 17.19 -16.63 16.18
CA LEU A 34 18.48 -16.49 16.86
C LEU A 34 19.69 -16.79 15.95
N ASP A 35 19.47 -17.61 14.92
CA ASP A 35 20.47 -17.98 13.91
C ASP A 35 20.46 -17.05 12.69
N VAL A 36 19.83 -15.87 12.78
CA VAL A 36 19.92 -14.81 11.78
C VAL A 36 20.97 -13.78 12.20
N SER A 37 21.99 -13.58 11.35
CA SER A 37 22.92 -12.45 11.45
C SER A 37 22.36 -11.24 10.69
N VAL A 38 22.23 -10.08 11.35
CA VAL A 38 21.73 -8.84 10.73
C VAL A 38 22.92 -7.96 10.33
N VAL A 39 23.11 -7.75 9.02
CA VAL A 39 24.19 -6.94 8.48
C VAL A 39 23.60 -5.80 7.66
N ALA A 40 23.77 -4.57 8.13
CA ALA A 40 23.39 -3.38 7.40
C ALA A 40 24.52 -2.95 6.47
N VAL A 41 24.18 -2.58 5.24
CA VAL A 41 25.14 -2.18 4.21
C VAL A 41 24.88 -0.74 3.79
N GLY A 42 25.93 0.08 3.80
CA GLY A 42 25.86 1.49 3.40
C GLY A 42 27.12 1.96 2.68
N ARG A 43 27.09 3.22 2.23
CA ARG A 43 28.25 3.87 1.58
C ARG A 43 29.06 4.76 2.52
N ARG A 44 28.55 5.03 3.72
CA ARG A 44 29.23 5.89 4.70
C ARG A 44 30.33 5.09 5.38
N ASP A 45 31.52 5.64 5.50
CA ASP A 45 32.58 5.03 6.29
C ASP A 45 32.11 4.84 7.74
N GLY A 46 32.45 3.70 8.33
CA GLY A 46 32.06 3.34 9.69
C GLY A 46 32.25 1.86 9.97
N ASP A 47 32.09 1.50 11.24
CA ASP A 47 32.15 0.13 11.75
C ASP A 47 30.83 -0.26 12.44
N ASP A 48 30.81 -1.45 13.04
CA ASP A 48 29.66 -1.97 13.78
C ASP A 48 29.22 -1.02 14.89
N ASP A 49 30.15 -0.42 15.65
CA ASP A 49 29.82 0.42 16.80
C ASP A 49 29.24 1.77 16.38
N ALA A 50 29.77 2.37 15.31
CA ALA A 50 29.20 3.57 14.71
C ALA A 50 27.76 3.33 14.24
N PHE A 51 27.50 2.20 13.55
CA PHE A 51 26.15 1.88 13.08
C PHE A 51 25.19 1.55 14.24
N ARG A 52 25.66 0.88 15.29
CA ARG A 52 24.85 0.62 16.49
C ARG A 52 24.39 1.91 17.17
N GLN A 53 25.21 2.97 17.17
CA GLN A 53 24.79 4.28 17.68
C GLN A 53 23.69 4.90 16.81
N VAL A 54 23.82 4.80 15.49
CA VAL A 54 22.76 5.25 14.55
C VAL A 54 21.46 4.48 14.80
N ALA A 55 21.54 3.16 14.95
CA ALA A 55 20.39 2.31 15.22
C ALA A 55 19.74 2.63 16.58
N ALA A 56 20.54 2.81 17.63
CA ALA A 56 20.05 3.19 18.95
C ALA A 56 19.30 4.53 18.92
N ALA A 57 19.84 5.53 18.21
CA ALA A 57 19.17 6.82 18.03
C ALA A 57 17.83 6.68 17.27
N ALA A 58 17.83 5.92 16.16
CA ALA A 58 16.61 5.66 15.39
C ALA A 58 15.54 4.93 16.19
N LEU A 59 15.92 3.92 16.99
CA LEU A 59 14.99 3.19 17.85
C LEU A 59 14.50 4.06 19.02
N GLN A 60 15.32 4.98 19.53
CA GLN A 60 14.87 5.94 20.54
C GLN A 60 13.86 6.94 19.96
N GLU A 61 13.99 7.30 18.69
CA GLU A 61 13.08 8.21 18.00
C GLU A 61 11.76 7.53 17.60
N HIS A 62 11.82 6.31 17.06
CA HIS A 62 10.68 5.65 16.41
C HIS A 62 10.16 4.40 17.13
N ALA A 63 10.82 3.96 18.19
CA ALA A 63 10.43 2.78 18.99
C ALA A 63 10.65 3.00 20.50
N ALA A 64 10.49 4.24 20.98
CA ALA A 64 10.67 4.62 22.38
C ALA A 64 9.72 3.90 23.35
N HIS A 65 8.58 3.41 22.86
CA HIS A 65 7.59 2.66 23.64
C HIS A 65 8.04 1.23 23.98
N LEU A 66 9.06 0.69 23.30
CA LEU A 66 9.65 -0.60 23.66
C LEU A 66 10.50 -0.48 24.93
N ASP A 67 10.81 -1.59 25.59
CA ASP A 67 11.75 -1.56 26.72
C ASP A 67 13.16 -1.22 26.21
N PRO A 68 13.93 -0.37 26.90
CA PRO A 68 15.35 -0.16 26.59
C PRO A 68 16.17 -1.45 26.44
N VAL A 69 15.84 -2.50 27.20
CA VAL A 69 16.51 -3.82 27.12
C VAL A 69 16.29 -4.47 25.75
N ASP A 70 15.08 -4.41 25.20
CA ASP A 70 14.76 -5.01 23.90
C ASP A 70 15.48 -4.27 22.77
N ARG A 71 15.51 -2.94 22.82
CA ARG A 71 16.26 -2.12 21.86
C ARG A 71 17.75 -2.44 21.90
N ALA A 72 18.32 -2.53 23.11
CA ALA A 72 19.73 -2.86 23.29
C ALA A 72 20.06 -4.28 22.79
N ALA A 73 19.16 -5.24 23.03
CA ALA A 73 19.30 -6.61 22.54
C ALA A 73 19.41 -6.64 21.01
N LEU A 74 18.53 -5.93 20.28
CA LEU A 74 18.64 -5.81 18.82
C LEU A 74 19.97 -5.18 18.41
N CYS A 75 20.32 -4.00 18.97
CA CYS A 75 21.54 -3.28 18.61
C CYS A 75 22.79 -4.17 18.74
N SER A 76 22.86 -4.99 19.80
CA SER A 76 23.99 -5.90 20.02
C SER A 76 24.21 -6.92 18.88
N ARG A 77 23.15 -7.24 18.13
CA ARG A 77 23.17 -8.20 17.01
C ARG A 77 23.50 -7.55 15.66
N LEU A 78 23.48 -6.21 15.58
CA LEU A 78 23.71 -5.50 14.33
C LEU A 78 25.20 -5.50 13.97
N ARG A 79 25.47 -5.74 12.69
CA ARG A 79 26.77 -5.52 12.05
C ARG A 79 26.64 -4.54 10.90
N TYR A 80 27.75 -3.94 10.50
CA TYR A 80 27.82 -2.96 9.44
C TYR A 80 28.89 -3.32 8.40
N ALA A 81 28.59 -3.02 7.14
CA ALA A 81 29.53 -3.14 6.05
C ALA A 81 29.44 -1.94 5.12
N VAL A 82 30.59 -1.50 4.63
CA VAL A 82 30.71 -0.48 3.59
C VAL A 82 30.82 -1.17 2.24
N ALA A 83 29.90 -0.86 1.33
CA ALA A 83 29.95 -1.33 -0.06
C ALA A 83 29.09 -0.45 -0.97
N ASP A 84 29.52 -0.28 -2.21
CA ASP A 84 28.62 0.08 -3.29
C ASP A 84 27.79 -1.13 -3.72
N VAL A 85 26.49 -1.08 -3.44
CA VAL A 85 25.51 -2.13 -3.79
C VAL A 85 25.36 -2.35 -5.30
N GLY A 86 25.77 -1.40 -6.14
CA GLY A 86 25.84 -1.59 -7.59
C GLY A 86 27.12 -2.27 -8.07
N CYS A 87 28.06 -2.58 -7.18
CA CYS A 87 29.38 -3.13 -7.52
C CYS A 87 29.50 -4.59 -7.05
N ALA A 88 29.49 -5.53 -7.99
CA ALA A 88 29.60 -6.96 -7.67
C ALA A 88 30.89 -7.33 -6.93
N ALA A 89 32.00 -6.63 -7.23
CA ALA A 89 33.29 -6.87 -6.57
C ALA A 89 33.25 -6.53 -5.07
N GLU A 90 32.47 -5.52 -4.67
CA GLU A 90 32.31 -5.12 -3.27
C GLU A 90 31.27 -5.95 -2.52
N LEU A 91 30.22 -6.42 -3.21
CA LEU A 91 29.23 -7.32 -2.62
C LEU A 91 29.75 -8.75 -2.39
N ARG A 92 30.61 -9.24 -3.30
CA ARG A 92 31.17 -10.60 -3.25
C ARG A 92 31.76 -11.00 -1.89
N PRO A 93 32.66 -10.23 -1.26
CA PRO A 93 33.23 -10.60 0.04
C PRO A 93 32.19 -10.60 1.17
N LEU A 94 31.13 -9.78 1.10
CA LEU A 94 30.07 -9.76 2.11
C LEU A 94 29.23 -11.04 2.04
N MET A 95 28.91 -11.47 0.82
CA MET A 95 28.09 -12.65 0.56
C MET A 95 28.85 -13.96 0.83
N GLN A 96 30.15 -14.02 0.51
CA GLN A 96 30.99 -15.20 0.76
C GLN A 96 31.26 -15.45 2.25
N ARG A 97 31.05 -14.46 3.12
CA ARG A 97 31.16 -14.60 4.57
C ARG A 97 29.92 -15.24 5.21
N ALA A 98 28.84 -15.42 4.46
CA ALA A 98 27.63 -16.09 4.96
C ALA A 98 27.75 -17.61 4.76
N ASP A 99 27.51 -18.36 5.83
CA ASP A 99 27.56 -19.84 5.82
C ASP A 99 26.24 -20.49 5.34
N GLY A 100 25.28 -19.69 4.85
CA GLY A 100 23.93 -20.15 4.51
C GLY A 100 23.15 -19.17 3.64
N PRO A 101 21.82 -19.34 3.53
CA PRO A 101 20.95 -18.49 2.72
C PRO A 101 21.03 -17.01 3.09
N LEU A 102 20.92 -16.15 2.08
CA LEU A 102 20.85 -14.70 2.24
C LEU A 102 19.41 -14.21 2.15
N ILE A 103 19.00 -13.36 3.07
CA ILE A 103 17.75 -12.60 2.96
C ILE A 103 18.15 -11.16 2.65
N ILE A 104 17.97 -10.73 1.42
CA ILE A 104 18.47 -9.44 0.93
C ILE A 104 17.32 -8.46 0.86
N TYR A 105 17.40 -7.38 1.64
CA TYR A 105 16.39 -6.33 1.66
C TYR A 105 16.91 -5.08 0.95
N LEU A 106 16.24 -4.69 -0.15
CA LEU A 106 16.58 -3.50 -0.92
C LEU A 106 15.89 -2.24 -0.35
N ALA A 107 16.41 -1.72 0.76
CA ALA A 107 15.98 -0.43 1.33
C ALA A 107 16.68 0.74 0.62
N LEU A 108 16.59 0.74 -0.71
CA LEU A 108 17.35 1.62 -1.62
C LEU A 108 16.39 2.47 -2.45
N PRO A 109 16.82 3.63 -2.97
CA PRO A 109 16.13 4.29 -4.06
C PRO A 109 15.94 3.34 -5.26
N HIS A 110 14.75 3.35 -5.86
CA HIS A 110 14.41 2.45 -6.98
C HIS A 110 15.36 2.55 -8.18
N THR A 111 16.00 3.71 -8.37
CA THR A 111 17.02 3.94 -9.40
C THR A 111 18.25 3.02 -9.26
N LEU A 112 18.49 2.47 -8.06
CA LEU A 112 19.58 1.54 -7.79
C LEU A 112 19.17 0.06 -7.90
N PHE A 113 17.88 -0.27 -8.01
CA PHE A 113 17.43 -1.67 -8.02
C PHE A 113 18.05 -2.47 -9.16
N ALA A 114 18.00 -1.95 -10.39
CA ALA A 114 18.53 -2.66 -11.55
C ALA A 114 20.03 -2.95 -11.44
N ALA A 115 20.82 -1.95 -11.03
CA ALA A 115 22.26 -2.11 -10.82
C ALA A 115 22.56 -3.11 -9.69
N THR A 116 21.82 -3.02 -8.58
CA THR A 116 22.00 -3.90 -7.42
C THR A 116 21.64 -5.35 -7.75
N ILE A 117 20.50 -5.60 -8.39
CA ILE A 117 20.06 -6.95 -8.79
C ILE A 117 21.03 -7.55 -9.81
N THR A 118 21.54 -6.75 -10.75
CA THR A 118 22.57 -7.19 -11.70
C THR A 118 23.85 -7.59 -10.97
N ALA A 119 24.34 -6.76 -10.03
CA ALA A 119 25.51 -7.08 -9.23
C ALA A 119 25.32 -8.35 -8.38
N LEU A 120 24.14 -8.54 -7.78
CA LEU A 120 23.79 -9.76 -7.04
C LEU A 120 23.81 -11.01 -7.94
N SER A 121 23.30 -10.88 -9.18
CA SER A 121 23.33 -11.96 -10.18
C SER A 121 24.76 -12.34 -10.57
N GLU A 122 25.66 -11.36 -10.74
CA GLU A 122 27.08 -11.60 -11.03
C GLU A 122 27.86 -12.27 -9.88
N VAL A 123 27.43 -12.06 -8.63
CA VAL A 123 28.00 -12.76 -7.48
C VAL A 123 27.45 -14.17 -7.34
N GLY A 124 26.14 -14.35 -7.58
CA GLY A 124 25.39 -15.58 -7.37
C GLY A 124 24.89 -15.71 -5.93
N LEU A 125 23.65 -16.15 -5.75
CA LEU A 125 23.03 -16.35 -4.44
C LEU A 125 23.08 -17.82 -4.01
N PRO A 126 23.34 -18.11 -2.72
CA PRO A 126 23.16 -19.44 -2.17
C PRO A 126 21.71 -19.93 -2.32
N ALA A 127 21.51 -21.25 -2.45
CA ALA A 127 20.17 -21.83 -2.50
C ALA A 127 19.36 -21.48 -1.23
N GLY A 128 18.07 -21.21 -1.39
CA GLY A 128 17.18 -20.76 -0.31
C GLY A 128 17.28 -19.27 0.03
N SER A 129 18.10 -18.51 -0.69
CA SER A 129 18.15 -17.05 -0.54
C SER A 129 16.85 -16.40 -0.99
N ARG A 130 16.55 -15.22 -0.44
CA ARG A 130 15.33 -14.46 -0.67
C ARG A 130 15.67 -13.01 -1.00
N LEU A 131 14.84 -12.36 -1.81
CA LEU A 131 14.97 -10.95 -2.16
C LEU A 131 13.72 -10.19 -1.75
N VAL A 132 13.89 -9.10 -1.02
CA VAL A 132 12.81 -8.17 -0.65
C VAL A 132 13.02 -6.87 -1.41
N VAL A 133 12.02 -6.47 -2.18
CA VAL A 133 12.03 -5.29 -3.04
C VAL A 133 10.92 -4.35 -2.60
N GLU A 134 11.27 -3.10 -2.35
CA GLU A 134 10.31 -2.05 -2.03
C GLU A 134 9.65 -1.43 -3.27
N LYS A 135 8.49 -0.83 -3.09
CA LYS A 135 7.87 -0.03 -4.15
C LYS A 135 8.71 1.24 -4.43
N PRO A 136 8.68 1.80 -5.66
CA PRO A 136 7.88 1.39 -6.82
C PRO A 136 8.45 0.20 -7.62
N PHE A 137 7.56 -0.66 -8.12
CA PHE A 137 7.90 -1.77 -9.01
C PHE A 137 7.93 -1.32 -10.47
N GLY A 138 8.98 -0.56 -10.82
CA GLY A 138 9.02 0.20 -12.08
C GLY A 138 8.17 1.48 -12.00
N THR A 139 8.32 2.35 -13.00
CA THR A 139 7.59 3.63 -13.09
C THR A 139 6.53 3.65 -14.19
N ASP A 140 6.45 2.55 -14.93
CA ASP A 140 5.54 2.22 -16.02
C ASP A 140 5.58 0.69 -16.24
N LEU A 141 4.76 0.17 -17.16
CA LEU A 141 4.69 -1.26 -17.48
C LEU A 141 6.01 -1.81 -18.03
N ALA A 142 6.73 -1.03 -18.83
CA ALA A 142 8.00 -1.46 -19.40
C ALA A 142 9.08 -1.63 -18.31
N GLY A 143 9.12 -0.69 -17.36
CA GLY A 143 9.98 -0.72 -16.18
C GLY A 143 9.65 -1.89 -15.26
N ALA A 144 8.35 -2.16 -15.03
CA ALA A 144 7.91 -3.31 -14.24
C ALA A 144 8.35 -4.64 -14.87
N ARG A 145 8.13 -4.81 -16.18
CA ARG A 145 8.61 -5.97 -16.95
C ARG A 145 10.11 -6.15 -16.87
N ARG A 146 10.87 -5.05 -17.03
CA ARG A 146 12.33 -5.08 -16.95
C ARG A 146 12.78 -5.48 -15.54
N LEU A 147 12.15 -4.96 -14.50
CA LEU A 147 12.46 -5.33 -13.12
C LEU A 147 12.18 -6.82 -12.87
N ASN A 148 11.02 -7.32 -13.30
CA ASN A 148 10.68 -8.74 -13.19
C ASN A 148 11.69 -9.63 -13.92
N GLN A 149 12.08 -9.30 -15.15
CA GLN A 149 13.09 -10.06 -15.89
C GLN A 149 14.44 -10.17 -15.14
N LEU A 150 14.87 -9.09 -14.48
CA LEU A 150 16.10 -9.10 -13.68
C LEU A 150 15.95 -9.97 -12.43
N VAL A 151 14.79 -9.92 -11.78
CA VAL A 151 14.49 -10.68 -10.57
C VAL A 151 14.33 -12.17 -10.89
N ASP A 152 13.61 -12.53 -11.95
CA ASP A 152 13.37 -13.91 -12.39
C ASP A 152 14.67 -14.62 -12.82
N ALA A 153 15.65 -13.84 -13.31
CA ALA A 153 16.99 -14.35 -13.60
C ALA A 153 17.81 -14.64 -12.33
N LEU A 154 17.41 -14.11 -11.17
CA LEU A 154 18.13 -14.21 -9.90
C LEU A 154 17.54 -15.28 -8.97
N LEU A 155 16.21 -15.31 -8.82
CA LEU A 155 15.50 -16.17 -7.87
C LEU A 155 14.15 -16.64 -8.46
N PRO A 156 13.64 -17.82 -8.02
CA PRO A 156 12.26 -18.19 -8.29
C PRO A 156 11.28 -17.24 -7.59
N GLU A 157 10.06 -17.13 -8.13
CA GLU A 157 9.04 -16.18 -7.65
C GLU A 157 8.59 -16.40 -6.20
N ASP A 158 8.69 -17.63 -5.67
CA ASP A 158 8.38 -17.96 -4.27
C ASP A 158 9.47 -17.52 -3.28
N ALA A 159 10.60 -17.03 -3.78
CA ALA A 159 11.69 -16.45 -2.99
C ALA A 159 11.76 -14.91 -3.08
N VAL A 160 10.80 -14.28 -3.76
CA VAL A 160 10.76 -12.84 -3.99
C VAL A 160 9.60 -12.20 -3.23
N PHE A 161 9.91 -11.15 -2.47
CA PHE A 161 8.96 -10.40 -1.66
C PHE A 161 8.88 -8.99 -2.20
N ARG A 162 7.89 -8.72 -3.07
CA ARG A 162 7.57 -7.36 -3.52
C ARG A 162 6.65 -6.72 -2.49
N VAL A 163 7.19 -5.77 -1.75
CA VAL A 163 6.53 -5.15 -0.59
C VAL A 163 5.46 -4.15 -1.01
N ASP A 164 4.23 -4.43 -0.58
CA ASP A 164 3.21 -3.43 -0.36
C ASP A 164 2.73 -3.58 1.08
N HIS A 165 3.08 -2.61 1.93
CA HIS A 165 2.77 -2.66 3.34
C HIS A 165 1.26 -2.63 3.64
N PHE A 166 0.39 -2.21 2.71
CA PHE A 166 -1.06 -2.29 2.93
C PHE A 166 -1.51 -3.75 3.08
N LEU A 167 -0.89 -4.68 2.36
CA LEU A 167 -1.24 -6.11 2.44
C LEU A 167 -0.96 -6.72 3.82
N THR A 168 -0.16 -6.06 4.65
CA THR A 168 0.14 -6.50 6.03
C THR A 168 -0.53 -5.63 7.09
N MET A 169 -1.44 -4.72 6.70
CA MET A 169 -2.31 -4.01 7.65
C MET A 169 -3.37 -4.95 8.22
N GLN A 170 -3.64 -4.85 9.52
CA GLN A 170 -4.62 -5.70 10.20
C GLN A 170 -6.02 -5.55 9.58
N SER A 171 -6.51 -4.33 9.35
CA SER A 171 -7.79 -4.09 8.66
C SER A 171 -7.91 -4.74 7.27
N VAL A 172 -6.79 -4.91 6.56
CA VAL A 172 -6.77 -5.58 5.25
C VAL A 172 -6.87 -7.10 5.41
N LEU A 173 -6.28 -7.66 6.47
CA LEU A 173 -6.47 -9.07 6.84
C LEU A 173 -7.90 -9.33 7.35
N ASP A 174 -8.48 -8.38 8.09
CA ASP A 174 -9.85 -8.46 8.58
C ASP A 174 -10.86 -8.49 7.43
N LEU A 175 -10.58 -7.85 6.29
CA LEU A 175 -11.40 -7.97 5.08
C LEU A 175 -11.48 -9.43 4.58
N LEU A 176 -10.39 -10.19 4.63
CA LEU A 176 -10.41 -11.61 4.25
C LEU A 176 -11.28 -12.43 5.22
N GLY A 177 -11.13 -12.19 6.52
CA GLY A 177 -11.97 -12.79 7.54
C GLY A 177 -13.45 -12.43 7.35
N LEU A 178 -13.74 -11.17 7.06
CA LEU A 178 -15.09 -10.68 6.81
C LEU A 178 -15.75 -11.43 5.66
N ARG A 179 -15.07 -11.53 4.51
CA ARG A 179 -15.63 -12.15 3.31
C ARG A 179 -15.79 -13.66 3.45
N PHE A 180 -14.76 -14.35 3.93
CA PHE A 180 -14.69 -15.81 3.80
C PHE A 180 -14.99 -16.59 5.07
N ALA A 181 -15.10 -15.94 6.24
CA ALA A 181 -15.52 -16.59 7.48
C ALA A 181 -17.00 -16.33 7.84
N ASN A 182 -17.71 -15.50 7.08
CA ASN A 182 -19.07 -15.08 7.41
C ASN A 182 -20.06 -15.42 6.29
N ARG A 183 -20.91 -16.42 6.55
CA ARG A 183 -21.97 -16.85 5.62
C ARG A 183 -22.98 -15.76 5.26
N ILE A 184 -23.10 -14.71 6.07
CA ILE A 184 -24.05 -13.62 5.86
C ILE A 184 -23.62 -12.65 4.74
N PHE A 185 -22.32 -12.51 4.47
CA PHE A 185 -21.81 -11.50 3.52
C PHE A 185 -21.63 -12.06 2.10
N GLU A 186 -21.06 -13.26 1.96
CA GLU A 186 -20.75 -13.81 0.63
C GLU A 186 -21.97 -13.86 -0.33
N PRO A 187 -23.20 -14.22 0.11
CA PRO A 187 -24.38 -14.22 -0.77
C PRO A 187 -24.77 -12.84 -1.31
N ILE A 188 -24.39 -11.75 -0.64
CA ILE A 188 -24.68 -10.37 -1.05
C ILE A 188 -23.47 -9.67 -1.67
N TRP A 189 -22.35 -10.39 -1.87
CA TRP A 189 -21.08 -9.83 -2.33
C TRP A 189 -20.91 -9.93 -3.85
N HIS A 190 -21.90 -9.42 -4.60
CA HIS A 190 -21.88 -9.42 -6.07
C HIS A 190 -22.81 -8.34 -6.66
N ALA A 191 -22.75 -8.15 -7.97
CA ALA A 191 -23.44 -7.09 -8.72
C ALA A 191 -24.98 -7.08 -8.60
N GLY A 192 -25.59 -8.17 -8.14
CA GLY A 192 -27.04 -8.23 -7.89
C GLY A 192 -27.46 -7.50 -6.61
N HIS A 193 -26.52 -7.31 -5.68
CA HIS A 193 -26.76 -6.64 -4.39
C HIS A 193 -25.91 -5.40 -4.20
N VAL A 194 -24.69 -5.37 -4.74
CA VAL A 194 -23.80 -4.21 -4.67
C VAL A 194 -24.08 -3.25 -5.82
N GLU A 195 -24.25 -1.97 -5.49
CA GLU A 195 -24.40 -0.88 -6.45
C GLU A 195 -23.03 -0.32 -6.85
N ARG A 196 -22.17 -0.04 -5.88
CA ARG A 196 -20.83 0.53 -6.09
C ARG A 196 -19.88 0.22 -4.92
N VAL A 197 -18.60 0.32 -5.20
CA VAL A 197 -17.52 0.21 -4.19
C VAL A 197 -16.63 1.45 -4.28
N ASP A 198 -16.41 2.11 -3.14
CA ASP A 198 -15.49 3.22 -3.01
C ASP A 198 -14.33 2.83 -2.07
N ILE A 199 -13.08 3.02 -2.51
CA ILE A 199 -11.87 2.74 -1.75
C ILE A 199 -11.10 4.05 -1.61
N ILE A 200 -10.98 4.54 -0.39
CA ILE A 200 -10.65 5.95 -0.12
C ILE A 200 -9.47 6.04 0.85
N TRP A 201 -8.50 6.88 0.50
CA TRP A 201 -7.35 7.24 1.33
C TRP A 201 -7.03 8.74 1.27
N GLU A 202 -7.73 9.50 2.11
CA GLU A 202 -7.61 10.94 2.24
C GLU A 202 -6.85 11.29 3.51
N GLU A 203 -5.92 12.24 3.39
CA GLU A 203 -5.05 12.65 4.48
C GLU A 203 -5.08 14.17 4.68
N THR A 204 -5.10 14.58 5.95
CA THR A 204 -4.89 15.99 6.33
C THR A 204 -3.42 16.41 6.19
N LEU A 205 -2.50 15.44 6.21
CA LEU A 205 -1.08 15.69 5.99
C LEU A 205 -0.82 16.08 4.52
N ALA A 206 0.11 17.03 4.35
CA ALA A 206 0.65 17.39 3.05
C ALA A 206 1.79 16.43 2.67
N LEU A 207 2.90 16.95 2.16
CA LEU A 207 4.06 16.14 1.75
C LEU A 207 5.24 16.22 2.70
N GLU A 208 5.19 17.14 3.67
CA GLU A 208 6.25 17.39 4.65
C GLU A 208 7.62 17.47 3.92
N ASP A 209 8.67 16.80 4.40
CA ASP A 209 10.01 16.85 3.77
C ASP A 209 10.16 16.00 2.49
N ARG A 210 9.07 15.45 1.94
CA ARG A 210 9.10 14.51 0.80
C ARG A 210 8.58 15.09 -0.50
N ALA A 211 8.32 16.39 -0.57
CA ALA A 211 7.73 17.05 -1.74
C ALA A 211 8.51 16.78 -3.05
N GLY A 212 9.83 16.95 -3.05
CA GLY A 212 10.66 16.70 -4.25
C GLY A 212 10.71 15.24 -4.72
N TYR A 213 10.57 14.26 -3.81
CA TYR A 213 10.39 12.86 -4.20
C TYR A 213 9.00 12.64 -4.82
N TYR A 214 7.97 13.17 -4.14
CA TYR A 214 6.57 13.02 -4.53
C TYR A 214 6.27 13.61 -5.90
N ASP A 215 6.97 14.68 -6.29
CA ASP A 215 6.85 15.37 -7.58
C ASP A 215 7.33 14.54 -8.80
N SER A 216 7.77 13.30 -8.58
CA SER A 216 7.99 12.30 -9.65
C SER A 216 6.96 11.17 -9.65
N ALA A 217 6.14 11.06 -8.59
CA ALA A 217 5.18 10.00 -8.40
C ALA A 217 3.75 10.48 -8.67
N GLY A 218 3.30 11.49 -7.92
CA GLY A 218 1.89 11.91 -7.85
C GLY A 218 0.99 10.92 -7.09
N ALA A 219 -0.22 11.35 -6.76
CA ALA A 219 -1.18 10.55 -6.00
C ALA A 219 -1.54 9.23 -6.69
N LEU A 220 -1.60 9.21 -8.03
CA LEU A 220 -1.95 7.98 -8.74
C LEU A 220 -0.88 6.90 -8.56
N ARG A 221 0.41 7.23 -8.73
CA ARG A 221 1.50 6.23 -8.55
C ARG A 221 1.76 5.92 -7.09
N ASP A 222 1.64 6.91 -6.20
CA ASP A 222 1.96 6.72 -4.79
C ASP A 222 0.91 5.88 -4.06
N MET A 223 -0.37 6.02 -4.41
CA MET A 223 -1.49 5.40 -3.69
C MET A 223 -2.37 4.48 -4.54
N LEU A 224 -2.80 4.92 -5.72
CA LEU A 224 -3.80 4.17 -6.50
C LEU A 224 -3.20 2.92 -7.16
N GLN A 225 -2.01 3.05 -7.77
CA GLN A 225 -1.39 1.99 -8.58
C GLN A 225 -1.00 0.76 -7.78
N ASN A 226 -0.67 0.94 -6.50
CA ASN A 226 -0.30 -0.13 -5.59
C ASN A 226 -1.44 -0.37 -4.58
N HIS A 227 -1.47 0.39 -3.50
CA HIS A 227 -2.27 0.17 -2.31
C HIS A 227 -3.76 0.00 -2.62
N LEU A 228 -4.38 0.98 -3.27
CA LEU A 228 -5.83 0.94 -3.47
C LEU A 228 -6.24 -0.10 -4.52
N LEU A 229 -5.38 -0.38 -5.50
CA LEU A 229 -5.62 -1.45 -6.46
C LEU A 229 -5.49 -2.83 -5.81
N GLN A 230 -4.57 -3.01 -4.85
CA GLN A 230 -4.50 -4.23 -4.05
C GLN A 230 -5.76 -4.42 -3.19
N LEU A 231 -6.30 -3.36 -2.58
CA LEU A 231 -7.58 -3.43 -1.87
C LEU A 231 -8.74 -3.80 -2.81
N LEU A 232 -8.77 -3.24 -4.02
CA LEU A 232 -9.74 -3.63 -5.06
C LEU A 232 -9.65 -5.13 -5.33
N CYS A 233 -8.45 -5.68 -5.47
CA CYS A 233 -8.26 -7.12 -5.70
C CYS A 233 -8.84 -7.96 -4.55
N LEU A 234 -8.55 -7.59 -3.31
CA LEU A 234 -9.04 -8.31 -2.13
C LEU A 234 -10.55 -8.21 -1.94
N ILE A 235 -11.17 -7.11 -2.38
CA ILE A 235 -12.64 -6.96 -2.38
C ILE A 235 -13.25 -7.79 -3.50
N ALA A 236 -12.66 -7.75 -4.70
CA ALA A 236 -13.30 -8.24 -5.91
C ALA A 236 -13.01 -9.70 -6.25
N MET A 237 -11.97 -10.30 -5.66
CA MET A 237 -11.58 -11.67 -6.01
C MET A 237 -12.61 -12.72 -5.59
N GLU A 238 -12.65 -13.84 -6.31
CA GLU A 238 -13.42 -15.01 -5.88
C GLU A 238 -12.87 -15.60 -4.57
N PRO A 239 -13.69 -16.31 -3.78
CA PRO A 239 -13.19 -17.09 -2.64
C PRO A 239 -12.06 -18.02 -3.08
N PRO A 240 -10.86 -17.91 -2.48
CA PRO A 240 -9.76 -18.80 -2.80
C PRO A 240 -10.00 -20.19 -2.19
N THR A 241 -9.35 -21.23 -2.74
CA THR A 241 -9.43 -22.59 -2.19
C THR A 241 -8.73 -22.69 -0.83
N SER A 242 -7.67 -21.90 -0.63
CA SER A 242 -6.98 -21.71 0.65
C SER A 242 -6.42 -20.29 0.75
N LEU A 243 -5.97 -19.89 1.94
CA LEU A 243 -5.21 -18.64 2.11
C LEU A 243 -3.70 -18.85 1.87
N GLY A 244 -3.30 -19.94 1.22
CA GLY A 244 -1.91 -20.16 0.84
C GLY A 244 -1.47 -19.24 -0.31
N GLU A 245 -0.16 -19.01 -0.37
CA GLU A 245 0.55 -18.17 -1.33
C GLU A 245 -0.04 -18.20 -2.74
N ARG A 246 -0.06 -19.38 -3.36
CA ARG A 246 -0.51 -19.54 -4.74
C ARG A 246 -1.99 -19.19 -4.92
N ASP A 247 -2.86 -19.76 -4.10
CA ASP A 247 -4.32 -19.62 -4.25
C ASP A 247 -4.76 -18.17 -4.07
N LEU A 248 -4.22 -17.48 -3.06
CA LEU A 248 -4.55 -16.08 -2.80
C LEU A 248 -4.03 -15.16 -3.92
N ARG A 249 -2.77 -15.34 -4.33
CA ARG A 249 -2.15 -14.51 -5.39
C ARG A 249 -2.80 -14.76 -6.75
N ASP A 250 -3.18 -16.00 -7.08
CA ASP A 250 -3.91 -16.32 -8.31
C ASP A 250 -5.27 -15.63 -8.38
N ARG A 251 -6.01 -15.61 -7.25
CA ARG A 251 -7.30 -14.90 -7.13
C ARG A 251 -7.15 -13.38 -7.33
N LYS A 252 -6.11 -12.76 -6.76
CA LYS A 252 -5.83 -11.32 -6.95
C LYS A 252 -5.45 -11.02 -8.41
N ALA A 253 -4.55 -11.80 -8.99
CA ALA A 253 -4.10 -11.62 -10.37
C ALA A 253 -5.25 -11.79 -11.38
N GLU A 254 -6.21 -12.68 -11.11
CA GLU A 254 -7.42 -12.83 -11.94
C GLU A 254 -8.28 -11.56 -11.97
N VAL A 255 -8.45 -10.89 -10.82
CA VAL A 255 -9.15 -9.60 -10.75
C VAL A 255 -8.42 -8.54 -11.55
N LEU A 256 -7.09 -8.44 -11.41
CA LEU A 256 -6.31 -7.43 -12.13
C LEU A 256 -6.46 -7.59 -13.65
N ARG A 257 -6.44 -8.83 -14.16
CA ARG A 257 -6.68 -9.13 -15.58
C ARG A 257 -8.08 -8.71 -16.05
N ALA A 258 -9.09 -8.85 -15.19
CA ALA A 258 -10.45 -8.41 -15.46
C ALA A 258 -10.68 -6.91 -15.21
N THR A 259 -9.72 -6.21 -14.61
CA THR A 259 -9.84 -4.79 -14.32
C THR A 259 -9.50 -3.95 -15.55
N HIS A 260 -10.36 -2.99 -15.88
CA HIS A 260 -10.19 -2.09 -17.02
C HIS A 260 -10.23 -0.61 -16.58
N PRO A 261 -9.31 0.22 -17.10
CA PRO A 261 -9.42 1.66 -16.95
C PRO A 261 -10.58 2.22 -17.78
N PRO A 262 -11.01 3.47 -17.51
CA PRO A 262 -11.93 4.18 -18.40
C PRO A 262 -11.42 4.19 -19.85
N THR A 263 -12.35 4.14 -20.80
CA THR A 263 -11.99 4.40 -22.20
C THR A 263 -11.61 5.86 -22.41
N SER A 264 -10.94 6.21 -23.50
CA SER A 264 -10.53 7.59 -23.78
C SER A 264 -11.69 8.60 -23.73
N GLY A 265 -12.89 8.20 -24.16
CA GLY A 265 -14.09 9.04 -24.10
C GLY A 265 -14.71 9.20 -22.71
N GLN A 266 -14.24 8.44 -21.72
CA GLN A 266 -14.75 8.43 -20.34
C GLN A 266 -13.76 9.03 -19.34
N MET A 267 -12.58 9.48 -19.78
CA MET A 267 -11.50 9.90 -18.87
C MET A 267 -11.91 11.12 -18.02
N ASP A 268 -12.51 12.14 -18.61
CA ASP A 268 -12.95 13.35 -17.87
C ASP A 268 -14.10 13.06 -16.88
N GLU A 269 -14.95 12.08 -17.22
CA GLU A 269 -16.10 11.71 -16.39
C GLU A 269 -15.74 10.75 -15.24
N ARG A 270 -14.80 9.82 -15.49
CA ARG A 270 -14.46 8.71 -14.58
C ARG A 270 -13.09 8.84 -13.94
N THR A 271 -12.36 9.91 -14.23
CA THR A 271 -11.11 10.22 -13.55
C THR A 271 -11.09 11.68 -13.12
N ARG A 272 -10.44 11.95 -12.00
CA ARG A 272 -10.12 13.29 -11.56
C ARG A 272 -8.71 13.33 -11.03
N ARG A 273 -8.08 14.47 -11.23
CA ARG A 273 -6.79 14.79 -10.65
C ARG A 273 -6.79 16.22 -10.19
N GLY A 274 -6.10 16.49 -9.09
CA GLY A 274 -5.99 17.84 -8.59
C GLY A 274 -4.72 18.09 -7.80
N ARG A 275 -4.49 19.37 -7.54
CA ARG A 275 -3.32 19.89 -6.83
C ARG A 275 -3.78 20.87 -5.75
N TYR A 276 -3.27 20.73 -4.53
CA TYR A 276 -3.65 21.66 -3.48
C TYR A 276 -3.01 23.04 -3.65
N THR A 277 -3.78 24.09 -3.42
CA THR A 277 -3.32 25.48 -3.29
C THR A 277 -3.21 25.87 -1.82
N ALA A 278 -2.59 27.02 -1.56
CA ALA A 278 -2.43 27.54 -0.21
C ALA A 278 -3.76 27.55 0.57
N GLY A 279 -3.71 27.16 1.83
CA GLY A 279 -4.90 26.99 2.66
C GLY A 279 -4.58 26.65 4.10
N MET A 280 -5.59 26.18 4.84
CA MET A 280 -5.47 25.83 6.24
C MET A 280 -6.00 24.42 6.50
N VAL A 281 -5.19 23.57 7.12
CA VAL A 281 -5.57 22.22 7.55
C VAL A 281 -5.27 22.07 9.03
N ASP A 282 -6.28 21.70 9.84
CA ASP A 282 -6.12 21.49 11.29
C ASP A 282 -5.42 22.68 12.00
N GLY A 283 -5.73 23.91 11.58
CA GLY A 283 -5.12 25.13 12.14
C GLY A 283 -3.71 25.46 11.65
N ARG A 284 -3.10 24.63 10.79
CA ARG A 284 -1.79 24.86 10.16
C ARG A 284 -1.99 25.51 8.78
N ALA A 285 -1.26 26.58 8.51
CA ALA A 285 -1.19 27.17 7.19
C ALA A 285 -0.25 26.34 6.31
N LEU A 286 -0.70 25.99 5.11
CA LEU A 286 0.09 25.29 4.11
C LEU A 286 0.29 26.19 2.89
N PRO A 287 1.50 26.20 2.28
CA PRO A 287 1.71 26.87 1.00
C PRO A 287 0.96 26.13 -0.12
N SER A 288 0.94 26.70 -1.32
CA SER A 288 0.49 25.92 -2.49
C SER A 288 1.51 24.82 -2.77
N TYR A 289 1.08 23.67 -3.29
CA TYR A 289 2.01 22.59 -3.65
C TYR A 289 3.11 23.06 -4.62
N ALA A 290 2.76 23.95 -5.55
CA ALA A 290 3.70 24.54 -6.51
C ALA A 290 4.81 25.38 -5.86
N ASP A 291 4.62 25.83 -4.61
CA ASP A 291 5.59 26.63 -3.86
C ASP A 291 6.41 25.78 -2.88
N GLU A 292 6.16 24.47 -2.80
CA GLU A 292 6.86 23.57 -1.88
C GLU A 292 8.34 23.36 -2.31
N PRO A 293 9.28 23.28 -1.36
CA PRO A 293 10.69 23.04 -1.69
C PRO A 293 10.91 21.75 -2.49
N GLY A 294 11.54 21.89 -3.66
CA GLY A 294 11.89 20.76 -4.53
C GLY A 294 10.80 20.33 -5.51
N VAL A 295 9.67 21.06 -5.57
CA VAL A 295 8.62 20.84 -6.58
C VAL A 295 8.91 21.65 -7.85
N ASP A 296 8.66 21.02 -9.00
CA ASP A 296 8.65 21.63 -10.32
C ASP A 296 7.20 21.77 -10.81
N PRO A 297 6.60 22.98 -10.75
CA PRO A 297 5.19 23.19 -11.08
C PRO A 297 4.80 22.78 -12.51
N ASP A 298 5.76 22.78 -13.44
CA ASP A 298 5.56 22.48 -14.86
C ASP A 298 5.31 20.99 -15.10
N ARG A 299 5.65 20.11 -14.14
CA ARG A 299 5.33 18.67 -14.21
C ARG A 299 3.84 18.40 -14.12
N GLY A 300 3.07 19.33 -13.56
CA GLY A 300 1.65 19.16 -13.35
C GLY A 300 1.32 17.95 -12.48
N THR A 301 2.15 17.63 -11.49
CA THR A 301 1.96 16.50 -10.57
C THR A 301 0.70 16.70 -9.73
N GLU A 302 -0.15 15.67 -9.66
CA GLU A 302 -1.35 15.68 -8.83
C GLU A 302 -1.08 15.25 -7.39
N THR A 303 -1.71 15.95 -6.44
CA THR A 303 -1.75 15.61 -5.00
C THR A 303 -3.08 14.99 -4.59
N PHE A 304 -4.03 14.92 -5.53
CA PHE A 304 -5.32 14.24 -5.43
C PHE A 304 -5.56 13.44 -6.71
N ALA A 305 -6.04 12.21 -6.59
CA ALA A 305 -6.45 11.37 -7.71
C ALA A 305 -7.72 10.58 -7.34
N GLU A 306 -8.68 10.56 -8.26
CA GLU A 306 -9.86 9.70 -8.20
C GLU A 306 -10.02 8.98 -9.54
N VAL A 307 -10.23 7.68 -9.53
CA VAL A 307 -10.36 6.85 -10.73
C VAL A 307 -11.46 5.82 -10.50
N THR A 308 -12.47 5.81 -11.36
CA THR A 308 -13.50 4.78 -11.38
C THR A 308 -13.17 3.70 -12.42
N LEU A 309 -12.83 2.52 -11.95
CA LEU A 309 -12.52 1.32 -12.73
C LEU A 309 -13.75 0.44 -12.93
N THR A 310 -13.64 -0.54 -13.82
CA THR A 310 -14.59 -1.66 -13.94
C THR A 310 -13.86 -2.98 -13.78
N VAL A 311 -14.49 -3.96 -13.14
CA VAL A 311 -14.01 -5.34 -13.08
C VAL A 311 -14.94 -6.19 -13.94
N ASP A 312 -14.50 -6.54 -15.14
CA ASP A 312 -15.30 -7.27 -16.14
C ASP A 312 -15.26 -8.77 -15.90
N ASN A 313 -15.99 -9.20 -14.87
CA ASN A 313 -16.22 -10.60 -14.57
C ASN A 313 -17.68 -10.84 -14.12
N TRP A 314 -18.05 -12.11 -13.98
CA TRP A 314 -19.42 -12.50 -13.63
C TRP A 314 -19.91 -11.86 -12.32
N ARG A 315 -19.05 -11.75 -11.30
CA ARG A 315 -19.40 -11.25 -9.98
C ARG A 315 -19.65 -9.74 -9.97
N TRP A 316 -18.87 -8.97 -10.74
CA TRP A 316 -18.81 -7.51 -10.64
C TRP A 316 -19.25 -6.74 -11.88
N SER A 317 -19.73 -7.43 -12.92
CA SER A 317 -20.25 -6.81 -14.13
C SER A 317 -21.21 -5.64 -13.80
N GLY A 318 -20.86 -4.45 -14.29
CA GLY A 318 -21.65 -3.23 -14.11
C GLY A 318 -21.50 -2.52 -12.76
N VAL A 319 -20.69 -3.02 -11.83
CA VAL A 319 -20.40 -2.35 -10.55
C VAL A 319 -19.15 -1.47 -10.72
N PRO A 320 -19.25 -0.13 -10.53
CA PRO A 320 -18.09 0.74 -10.53
C PRO A 320 -17.27 0.60 -9.24
N PHE A 321 -15.95 0.59 -9.40
CA PHE A 321 -14.98 0.66 -8.31
C PHE A 321 -14.24 1.99 -8.36
N THR A 322 -14.51 2.88 -7.42
CA THR A 322 -13.84 4.18 -7.33
C THR A 322 -12.67 4.11 -6.36
N LEU A 323 -11.46 4.38 -6.85
CA LEU A 323 -10.26 4.53 -6.04
C LEU A 323 -9.97 6.01 -5.88
N ARG A 324 -9.81 6.50 -4.65
CA ARG A 324 -9.65 7.92 -4.36
C ARG A 324 -8.57 8.13 -3.31
N ALA A 325 -7.60 8.99 -3.60
CA ALA A 325 -6.59 9.39 -2.63
C ALA A 325 -6.25 10.88 -2.75
N GLY A 326 -5.87 11.50 -1.64
CA GLY A 326 -5.42 12.89 -1.67
C GLY A 326 -4.75 13.38 -0.40
N LYS A 327 -3.92 14.41 -0.56
CA LYS A 327 -3.18 15.10 0.49
C LYS A 327 -3.78 16.47 0.81
N ALA A 328 -3.47 16.98 2.00
CA ALA A 328 -3.91 18.30 2.47
C ALA A 328 -5.43 18.51 2.39
N LEU A 329 -6.20 17.46 2.70
CA LEU A 329 -7.66 17.48 2.69
C LEU A 329 -8.23 17.88 4.07
N ALA A 330 -9.53 18.17 4.11
CA ALA A 330 -10.24 18.63 5.30
C ALA A 330 -10.23 17.63 6.48
N GLN A 331 -10.15 16.33 6.18
CA GLN A 331 -10.26 15.27 7.18
C GLN A 331 -9.49 14.02 6.73
N ASN A 332 -9.04 13.22 7.70
CA ASN A 332 -8.51 11.89 7.43
C ASN A 332 -9.69 10.96 7.16
N ARG A 333 -9.68 10.28 6.01
CA ARG A 333 -10.69 9.28 5.66
C ARG A 333 -10.00 8.12 4.96
N ARG A 334 -9.96 6.98 5.64
CA ARG A 334 -9.31 5.76 5.15
C ARG A 334 -10.32 4.64 5.26
N GLU A 335 -11.06 4.39 4.20
CA GLU A 335 -12.19 3.47 4.25
C GLU A 335 -12.43 2.74 2.94
N ILE A 336 -13.04 1.57 3.06
CA ILE A 336 -13.72 0.86 1.99
C ILE A 336 -15.22 0.99 2.27
N ALA A 337 -15.98 1.54 1.32
CA ALA A 337 -17.43 1.66 1.41
C ALA A 337 -18.10 0.85 0.29
N ILE A 338 -18.90 -0.14 0.68
CA ILE A 338 -19.68 -0.98 -0.23
C ILE A 338 -21.14 -0.54 -0.11
N THR A 339 -21.64 0.14 -1.13
CA THR A 339 -23.03 0.61 -1.18
C THR A 339 -23.90 -0.46 -1.83
N PHE A 340 -24.94 -0.92 -1.14
CA PHE A 340 -25.89 -1.90 -1.65
C PHE A 340 -27.03 -1.21 -2.40
N ARG A 341 -27.58 -1.94 -3.37
CA ARG A 341 -28.74 -1.53 -4.17
C ARG A 341 -29.98 -1.34 -3.30
N GLU A 342 -30.86 -0.45 -3.76
CA GLU A 342 -32.17 -0.27 -3.16
C GLU A 342 -33.01 -1.57 -3.16
N VAL A 343 -33.91 -1.67 -2.20
CA VAL A 343 -34.89 -2.78 -2.16
C VAL A 343 -35.81 -2.70 -3.40
N PRO A 344 -36.21 -3.83 -4.00
CA PRO A 344 -37.06 -3.82 -5.20
C PRO A 344 -38.43 -3.15 -4.99
N HIS A 345 -38.94 -3.16 -3.75
CA HIS A 345 -40.22 -2.56 -3.39
C HIS A 345 -40.19 -2.06 -1.94
N LEU A 346 -40.36 -0.75 -1.75
CA LEU A 346 -40.42 -0.11 -0.43
C LEU A 346 -41.89 0.07 0.00
N THR A 347 -42.29 -0.62 1.08
CA THR A 347 -43.66 -0.56 1.62
C THR A 347 -43.87 0.58 2.64
N PHE A 348 -42.78 1.15 3.16
CA PHE A 348 -42.81 2.33 4.02
C PHE A 348 -43.14 3.56 3.16
N GLY A 349 -44.05 4.43 3.63
CA GLY A 349 -44.83 5.36 2.80
C GLY A 349 -44.05 6.18 1.75
N ALA A 350 -44.72 6.44 0.62
CA ALA A 350 -44.16 6.99 -0.63
C ALA A 350 -43.38 8.32 -0.56
N ASN A 351 -43.38 9.02 0.58
CA ASN A 351 -42.82 10.36 0.73
C ASN A 351 -41.41 10.41 1.34
N ARG A 352 -40.79 9.28 1.71
CA ARG A 352 -39.38 9.24 2.17
C ARG A 352 -38.67 7.98 1.66
N PRO A 353 -37.63 8.13 0.80
CA PRO A 353 -36.85 6.98 0.36
C PRO A 353 -36.07 6.37 1.53
N ALA A 354 -35.83 5.06 1.46
CA ALA A 354 -34.91 4.40 2.38
C ALA A 354 -33.49 4.93 2.16
N HIS A 355 -32.69 5.01 3.23
CA HIS A 355 -31.27 5.30 3.08
C HIS A 355 -30.56 4.09 2.46
N PRO A 356 -29.56 4.28 1.58
CA PRO A 356 -28.77 3.17 1.06
C PRO A 356 -28.16 2.36 2.21
N ASN A 357 -28.15 1.04 2.08
CA ASN A 357 -27.35 0.24 3.00
C ASN A 357 -25.88 0.36 2.59
N VAL A 358 -25.01 0.61 3.57
CA VAL A 358 -23.58 0.78 3.32
C VAL A 358 -22.81 -0.05 4.34
N LEU A 359 -21.96 -0.95 3.86
CA LEU A 359 -20.95 -1.61 4.66
C LEU A 359 -19.66 -0.80 4.56
N ARG A 360 -19.17 -0.27 5.69
CA ARG A 360 -17.91 0.47 5.79
C ARG A 360 -16.88 -0.31 6.59
N LEU A 361 -15.68 -0.37 6.05
CA LEU A 361 -14.47 -0.81 6.75
C LEU A 361 -13.54 0.39 6.86
N SER A 362 -13.32 0.90 8.06
CA SER A 362 -12.33 1.94 8.31
C SER A 362 -10.98 1.29 8.56
N LEU A 363 -9.92 1.83 7.96
CA LEU A 363 -8.57 1.24 7.95
C LEU A 363 -7.60 1.91 8.94
N ASP A 364 -8.00 3.03 9.55
CA ASP A 364 -7.31 3.66 10.68
C ASP A 364 -8.22 4.73 11.32
N PRO A 365 -8.74 4.52 12.55
CA PRO A 365 -8.65 3.29 13.32
C PRO A 365 -9.50 2.16 12.69
N ASP A 366 -9.06 0.92 12.88
CA ASP A 366 -9.71 -0.27 12.33
C ASP A 366 -11.13 -0.44 12.91
N SER A 367 -12.14 -0.44 12.03
CA SER A 367 -13.54 -0.66 12.44
C SER A 367 -14.42 -1.15 11.29
N ILE A 368 -15.54 -1.77 11.65
CA ILE A 368 -16.60 -2.16 10.74
C ILE A 368 -17.92 -1.51 11.14
N ALA A 369 -18.67 -1.02 10.16
CA ALA A 369 -20.02 -0.50 10.34
C ALA A 369 -20.93 -0.89 9.19
N ILE A 370 -22.18 -1.22 9.47
CA ILE A 370 -23.23 -1.38 8.47
C ILE A 370 -24.39 -0.42 8.79
N GLU A 371 -24.73 0.41 7.80
CA GLU A 371 -25.86 1.32 7.84
C GLU A 371 -27.12 0.57 7.36
N VAL A 372 -28.14 0.50 8.22
CA VAL A 372 -29.42 -0.19 7.96
C VAL A 372 -30.60 0.73 8.24
N ASN A 373 -31.78 0.41 7.72
CA ASN A 373 -33.01 1.16 8.02
C ASN A 373 -33.83 0.41 9.08
N VAL A 374 -34.30 1.14 10.11
CA VAL A 374 -35.19 0.64 11.17
C VAL A 374 -36.39 1.57 11.35
N SER A 375 -37.40 1.16 12.11
CA SER A 375 -38.52 2.06 12.47
C SER A 375 -38.04 3.20 13.39
N ALA A 376 -38.45 4.43 13.07
CA ALA A 376 -38.19 5.59 13.89
C ALA A 376 -38.89 5.48 15.25
N ALA A 377 -38.23 5.94 16.31
CA ALA A 377 -38.74 5.86 17.67
C ALA A 377 -40.09 6.58 17.81
N GLY A 378 -41.12 5.86 18.25
CA GLY A 378 -42.49 6.37 18.38
C GLY A 378 -43.24 6.58 17.06
N ARG A 379 -42.66 6.19 15.91
CA ARG A 379 -43.26 6.34 14.58
C ARG A 379 -43.07 5.04 13.77
N PRO A 380 -43.92 4.02 13.97
CA PRO A 380 -43.66 2.65 13.50
C PRO A 380 -43.49 2.50 11.98
N PHE A 381 -44.11 3.38 11.18
CA PHE A 381 -44.09 3.37 9.72
C PHE A 381 -43.21 4.46 9.10
N GLU A 382 -42.39 5.15 9.90
CA GLU A 382 -41.33 6.03 9.41
C GLU A 382 -39.98 5.33 9.56
N LEU A 383 -39.13 5.43 8.54
CA LEU A 383 -37.78 4.86 8.58
C LEU A 383 -36.80 5.85 9.22
N ALA A 384 -35.83 5.30 9.95
CA ALA A 384 -34.64 5.98 10.44
C ALA A 384 -33.41 5.10 10.18
N PRO A 385 -32.27 5.69 9.78
CA PRO A 385 -31.02 4.94 9.67
C PRO A 385 -30.52 4.53 11.06
N ALA A 386 -29.93 3.34 11.15
CA ALA A 386 -29.22 2.83 12.31
C ALA A 386 -27.88 2.23 11.85
N THR A 387 -26.85 2.38 12.69
CA THR A 387 -25.51 1.84 12.42
C THR A 387 -25.24 0.69 13.37
N LEU A 388 -24.94 -0.48 12.83
CA LEU A 388 -24.42 -1.62 13.59
C LEU A 388 -22.93 -1.72 13.32
N GLY A 389 -22.10 -1.75 14.36
CA GLY A 389 -20.66 -1.75 14.13
C GLY A 389 -19.84 -2.09 15.37
N ALA A 390 -18.55 -2.32 15.12
CA ALA A 390 -17.55 -2.57 16.14
C ALA A 390 -16.23 -1.89 15.75
N GLN A 391 -15.51 -1.41 16.76
CA GLN A 391 -14.13 -0.97 16.62
C GLN A 391 -13.22 -2.13 17.02
N PHE A 392 -12.18 -2.38 16.23
CA PHE A 392 -11.23 -3.45 16.49
C PHE A 392 -10.07 -2.97 17.36
N ALA A 393 -9.42 -3.90 18.06
CA ALA A 393 -8.23 -3.59 18.83
C ALA A 393 -7.06 -3.30 17.87
N PRO A 394 -6.16 -2.36 18.21
CA PRO A 394 -4.96 -2.14 17.42
C PRO A 394 -4.08 -3.39 17.43
N PRO A 395 -3.35 -3.69 16.33
CA PRO A 395 -2.45 -4.84 16.27
C PRO A 395 -1.24 -4.67 17.21
N ASP A 396 -0.75 -5.79 17.75
CA ASP A 396 0.41 -5.82 18.67
C ASP A 396 1.75 -5.56 17.97
N LEU A 397 1.79 -5.80 16.65
CA LEU A 397 2.95 -5.60 15.79
C LEU A 397 2.65 -4.52 14.73
N PRO A 398 3.62 -3.63 14.45
CA PRO A 398 3.49 -2.71 13.33
C PRO A 398 3.54 -3.47 12.00
N THR A 399 2.97 -2.86 10.96
CA THR A 399 2.86 -3.40 9.60
C THR A 399 4.18 -3.98 9.04
N TYR A 400 5.31 -3.29 9.24
CA TYR A 400 6.63 -3.76 8.80
C TYR A 400 7.18 -4.93 9.64
N ALA A 401 6.76 -5.09 10.90
CA ALA A 401 7.15 -6.26 11.69
C ALA A 401 6.45 -7.52 11.19
N HIS A 402 5.15 -7.43 10.88
CA HIS A 402 4.44 -8.53 10.21
C HIS A 402 5.10 -8.93 8.88
N LEU A 403 5.49 -7.93 8.08
CA LEU A 403 6.20 -8.16 6.83
C LEU A 403 7.53 -8.89 7.04
N LEU A 404 8.38 -8.40 7.95
CA LEU A 404 9.67 -9.03 8.20
C LEU A 404 9.52 -10.43 8.80
N ALA A 405 8.51 -10.66 9.64
CA ALA A 405 8.20 -12.01 10.14
C ALA A 405 7.88 -12.97 8.98
N ALA A 406 7.06 -12.55 8.01
CA ALA A 406 6.76 -13.34 6.81
C ALA A 406 8.02 -13.60 5.96
N VAL A 407 8.88 -12.59 5.79
CA VAL A 407 10.17 -12.73 5.08
C VAL A 407 11.09 -13.76 5.76
N PHE A 408 11.20 -13.73 7.09
CA PHE A 408 12.00 -14.70 7.84
C PHE A 408 11.40 -16.11 7.77
N ALA A 409 10.07 -16.23 7.82
CA ALA A 409 9.36 -17.49 7.62
C ALA A 409 9.47 -18.03 6.19
N GLY A 410 9.73 -17.17 5.20
CA GLY A 410 9.75 -17.56 3.79
C GLY A 410 8.34 -17.67 3.19
N ASP A 411 7.41 -16.86 3.66
CA ASP A 411 6.01 -16.87 3.23
C ASP A 411 5.67 -15.60 2.42
N PRO A 412 5.67 -15.66 1.08
CA PRO A 412 5.38 -14.50 0.24
C PRO A 412 3.88 -14.29 0.00
N THR A 413 2.99 -14.95 0.76
CA THR A 413 1.52 -14.86 0.59
C THR A 413 0.99 -13.42 0.55
N LEU A 414 1.51 -12.55 1.41
CA LEU A 414 1.12 -11.13 1.50
C LEU A 414 2.03 -10.20 0.70
N SER A 415 2.76 -10.72 -0.28
CA SER A 415 3.60 -9.94 -1.20
C SER A 415 3.00 -9.92 -2.61
N LEU A 416 3.32 -8.88 -3.39
CA LEU A 416 2.88 -8.82 -4.79
C LEU A 416 3.63 -9.84 -5.62
N ARG A 417 2.92 -10.51 -6.53
CA ARG A 417 3.53 -11.30 -7.60
C ARG A 417 3.99 -10.44 -8.76
N GLY A 418 5.01 -10.90 -9.48
CA GLY A 418 5.53 -10.20 -10.65
C GLY A 418 4.45 -9.86 -11.68
N ASP A 419 3.53 -10.79 -11.97
CA ASP A 419 2.40 -10.57 -12.86
C ASP A 419 1.40 -9.54 -12.30
N GLU A 420 1.15 -9.53 -10.97
CA GLU A 420 0.32 -8.50 -10.33
C GLU A 420 0.89 -7.10 -10.51
N ALA A 421 2.21 -6.94 -10.38
CA ALA A 421 2.88 -5.65 -10.59
C ALA A 421 2.75 -5.15 -12.04
N GLU A 422 2.86 -6.05 -13.03
CA GLU A 422 2.66 -5.70 -14.44
C GLU A 422 1.20 -5.36 -14.75
N GLU A 423 0.25 -6.17 -14.27
CA GLU A 423 -1.16 -5.92 -14.50
C GLU A 423 -1.64 -4.63 -13.84
N ALA A 424 -1.09 -4.28 -12.67
CA ALA A 424 -1.33 -3.00 -12.03
C ALA A 424 -0.93 -1.81 -12.95
N TRP A 425 0.22 -1.90 -13.61
CA TRP A 425 0.63 -0.91 -14.59
C TRP A 425 -0.21 -0.95 -15.88
N ARG A 426 -0.57 -2.13 -16.37
CA ARG A 426 -1.49 -2.27 -17.52
C ARG A 426 -2.81 -1.52 -17.29
N VAL A 427 -3.32 -1.55 -16.07
CA VAL A 427 -4.54 -0.84 -15.68
C VAL A 427 -4.30 0.67 -15.57
N MET A 428 -3.21 1.10 -14.93
CA MET A 428 -3.02 2.50 -14.52
C MET A 428 -2.31 3.39 -15.54
N GLU A 429 -1.38 2.84 -16.33
CA GLU A 429 -0.60 3.60 -17.31
C GLU A 429 -1.45 4.31 -18.37
N PRO A 430 -2.55 3.72 -18.91
CA PRO A 430 -3.43 4.43 -19.84
C PRO A 430 -4.05 5.70 -19.27
N ILE A 431 -4.32 5.75 -17.96
CA ILE A 431 -4.88 6.93 -17.28
C ILE A 431 -3.84 8.05 -17.22
N LEU A 432 -2.60 7.71 -16.85
CA LEU A 432 -1.48 8.65 -16.86
C LEU A 432 -1.22 9.22 -18.25
N GLY A 433 -1.25 8.37 -19.29
CA GLY A 433 -1.11 8.79 -20.68
C GLY A 433 -2.23 9.73 -21.12
N ALA A 434 -3.48 9.44 -20.74
CA ALA A 434 -4.61 10.30 -21.04
C ALA A 434 -4.51 11.65 -20.32
N TRP A 435 -4.12 11.68 -19.05
CA TRP A 435 -3.91 12.92 -18.30
C TRP A 435 -2.81 13.80 -18.90
N ALA A 436 -1.69 13.19 -19.33
CA ALA A 436 -0.63 13.91 -20.03
C ALA A 436 -1.09 14.49 -21.38
N ALA A 437 -2.04 13.83 -22.05
CA ALA A 437 -2.66 14.29 -23.29
C ALA A 437 -3.85 15.26 -23.09
N GLY A 438 -4.14 15.67 -21.84
CA GLY A 438 -5.24 16.60 -21.54
C GLY A 438 -6.63 15.94 -21.45
N GLY A 439 -6.71 14.62 -21.32
CA GLY A 439 -7.96 13.87 -21.21
C GLY A 439 -8.73 14.08 -19.89
N ALA A 440 -8.09 14.67 -18.88
CA ALA A 440 -8.73 15.25 -17.70
C ALA A 440 -7.87 16.43 -17.19
N PRO A 441 -8.46 17.61 -16.95
CA PRO A 441 -7.69 18.78 -16.50
C PRO A 441 -7.19 18.61 -15.06
N LEU A 442 -5.99 19.13 -14.78
CA LEU A 442 -5.51 19.27 -13.40
C LEU A 442 -6.29 20.39 -12.71
N GLN A 443 -7.04 20.03 -11.68
CA GLN A 443 -7.88 20.97 -10.93
C GLN A 443 -7.16 21.45 -9.66
N ASP A 444 -7.26 22.73 -9.36
CA ASP A 444 -6.79 23.25 -8.08
C ASP A 444 -7.84 23.07 -6.99
N TYR A 445 -7.41 22.76 -5.77
CA TYR A 445 -8.29 22.72 -4.59
C TYR A 445 -7.60 23.38 -3.38
N PRO A 446 -8.28 24.20 -2.56
CA PRO A 446 -7.64 24.77 -1.37
C PRO A 446 -7.22 23.68 -0.38
N ALA A 447 -6.03 23.78 0.20
CA ALA A 447 -5.65 22.92 1.32
C ALA A 447 -6.68 23.07 2.47
N GLY A 448 -7.17 21.94 2.96
CA GLY A 448 -8.26 21.87 3.96
C GLY A 448 -9.65 21.78 3.37
N SER A 449 -9.79 21.73 2.05
CA SER A 449 -11.06 21.42 1.37
C SER A 449 -11.27 19.91 1.22
N VAL A 450 -12.43 19.52 0.68
CA VAL A 450 -12.76 18.12 0.36
C VAL A 450 -12.13 17.63 -0.96
N GLY A 451 -11.22 18.40 -1.55
CA GLY A 451 -10.65 18.15 -2.86
C GLY A 451 -11.52 18.65 -4.01
N PRO A 452 -11.14 18.36 -5.27
CA PRO A 452 -11.89 18.77 -6.45
C PRO A 452 -13.28 18.11 -6.49
N THR A 453 -14.32 18.89 -6.79
CA THR A 453 -15.70 18.40 -6.95
C THR A 453 -16.07 18.24 -8.42
N HIS A 454 -17.13 17.49 -8.75
CA HIS A 454 -17.67 17.56 -10.11
C HIS A 454 -18.12 19.01 -10.37
N LYS A 455 -17.88 19.51 -11.58
CA LYS A 455 -18.71 20.59 -12.10
C LYS A 455 -20.12 20.05 -12.17
N THR A 456 -20.99 20.49 -11.26
CA THR A 456 -22.43 20.34 -11.46
C THR A 456 -22.77 21.10 -12.75
N PRO A 457 -23.70 20.64 -13.61
CA PRO A 457 -24.09 21.35 -14.84
C PRO A 457 -24.66 22.77 -14.65
N THR A 458 -24.56 23.33 -13.45
CA THR A 458 -25.11 24.62 -13.03
C THR A 458 -24.04 25.63 -12.59
N ASP A 459 -22.75 25.32 -12.74
CA ASP A 459 -21.66 26.30 -12.50
C ASP A 459 -21.15 26.95 -13.79
#